data_AF-A0A256HV99-F1
#
_entry.id   AF-A0A256HV99-F1
#
_cell.length_a   1.000
_cell.length_b   1.000
_cell.length_c   1.000
_cell.angle_alpha   90.00
_cell.angle_beta   90.00
_cell.angle_gamma   90.00
#
_symmetry.space_group_name_H-M   'P 1'
#
loop_
_entity.id
_entity.type
_entity.pdbx_description
1 polymer ?
#
loop_
_entity_poly.entity_id
_entity_poly.type
_entity_poly.pdbx_seq_one_letter_code
_entity_poly.pdbx_strand_id
1 'polypeptide(L)' 'MSPSREAPEDQVDTSDVGGLAEVVPDPLMPVWRRIELIQEFRRTHGDTYVTGLEILTAIALAVGYGWWVLLYFTGGGVSL' A
#
# COMPACT_ATOMS: atom_id res chain seq x y z
N MET A 1 19.17 -26.90 -7.80
CA MET A 1 18.07 -25.96 -7.57
C MET A 1 16.83 -26.53 -8.23
N SER A 2 15.80 -26.86 -7.44
CA SER A 2 14.51 -27.30 -7.97
C SER A 2 13.78 -26.08 -8.55
N PRO A 3 13.17 -26.15 -9.74
CA PRO A 3 12.32 -25.08 -10.21
C PRO A 3 11.10 -25.05 -9.30
N SER A 4 10.96 -23.98 -8.51
CA SER A 4 9.67 -23.65 -7.92
C SER A 4 8.67 -23.62 -9.07
N ARG A 5 7.68 -24.53 -9.04
CA ARG A 5 6.54 -24.44 -9.95
C ARG A 5 5.79 -23.17 -9.56
N GLU A 6 6.15 -22.09 -10.23
CA GLU A 6 5.37 -20.87 -10.27
C GLU A 6 4.01 -21.27 -10.81
N ALA A 7 3.00 -21.20 -9.95
CA ALA A 7 1.66 -21.57 -10.33
C ALA A 7 1.19 -20.58 -11.40
N PRO A 8 0.46 -21.01 -12.44
CA PRO A 8 0.10 -20.14 -13.57
C PRO A 8 -0.61 -18.84 -13.15
N GLU A 9 -1.24 -18.84 -11.97
CA GLU A 9 -1.84 -17.68 -11.31
C GLU A 9 -0.85 -16.60 -10.82
N ASP A 10 0.40 -16.95 -10.49
CA ASP A 10 1.43 -15.99 -10.04
C ASP A 10 2.04 -15.20 -11.22
N GLN A 11 1.82 -15.66 -12.46
CA GLN A 11 2.30 -14.99 -13.68
C GLN A 11 1.34 -13.91 -14.18
N VAL A 12 0.15 -13.79 -13.58
CA VAL A 12 -0.83 -12.77 -13.93
C VAL A 12 -0.57 -11.56 -13.06
N ASP A 13 -0.03 -10.50 -13.65
CA ASP A 13 0.14 -9.21 -12.98
C ASP A 13 -1.22 -8.61 -12.65
N THR A 14 -1.68 -8.85 -11.42
CA THR A 14 -2.93 -8.32 -10.88
C THR A 14 -2.85 -6.84 -10.50
N SER A 15 -1.66 -6.24 -10.57
CA SER A 15 -1.46 -4.84 -10.19
C SER A 15 -1.88 -3.86 -11.27
N ASP A 16 -1.89 -4.28 -12.56
CA ASP A 16 -2.43 -3.52 -13.69
C ASP A 16 -3.42 -4.38 -14.49
N VAL A 17 -4.67 -4.41 -14.02
CA VAL A 17 -5.73 -5.19 -14.70
C VAL A 17 -6.32 -4.48 -15.91
N GLY A 18 -5.85 -3.29 -16.29
CA GLY A 18 -6.43 -2.50 -17.39
C GLY A 18 -6.42 -3.20 -18.75
N GLY A 19 -5.49 -4.16 -18.97
CA GLY A 19 -5.41 -4.98 -20.19
C GLY A 19 -6.33 -6.21 -20.21
N LEU A 20 -6.97 -6.57 -19.10
CA LEU A 20 -7.80 -7.78 -18.99
C LEU A 20 -9.21 -7.60 -19.58
N ALA A 21 -9.59 -6.39 -19.99
CA ALA A 21 -10.85 -6.11 -20.67
C ALA A 21 -11.04 -6.96 -21.95
N GLU A 22 -9.93 -7.32 -22.62
CA GLU A 22 -9.94 -8.17 -23.82
C GLU A 22 -10.27 -9.64 -23.52
N VAL A 23 -10.13 -10.07 -22.27
CA VAL A 23 -10.34 -11.46 -21.81
C VAL A 23 -11.66 -11.60 -21.03
N VAL A 24 -12.31 -10.50 -20.67
CA VAL A 24 -13.54 -10.50 -19.86
C VAL A 24 -14.76 -10.82 -20.74
N PRO A 25 -15.56 -11.84 -20.40
CA PRO A 25 -16.81 -12.15 -21.10
C PRO A 25 -17.82 -11.00 -21.05
N ASP A 26 -18.56 -10.77 -22.14
CA ASP A 26 -19.61 -9.73 -22.26
C ASP A 26 -20.58 -9.62 -21.05
N PRO A 27 -21.04 -10.72 -20.42
CA PRO A 27 -21.93 -10.63 -19.24
C PRO A 27 -21.27 -10.00 -18.00
N LEU A 28 -19.94 -10.04 -17.91
CA LEU A 28 -19.17 -9.54 -16.77
C LEU A 28 -18.65 -8.12 -16.99
N MET A 29 -18.73 -7.58 -18.22
CA MET A 29 -18.42 -6.18 -18.54
C MET A 29 -19.03 -5.13 -17.61
N PRO A 30 -20.30 -5.23 -17.16
CA PRO A 30 -20.86 -4.25 -16.22
C PRO A 30 -20.15 -4.25 -14.86
N VAL A 31 -19.66 -5.41 -14.39
CA VAL A 31 -18.87 -5.54 -13.16
C VAL A 31 -17.43 -5.09 -13.41
N TRP A 32 -16.87 -5.44 -14.56
CA TRP A 32 -15.52 -5.07 -14.97
C TRP A 32 -15.30 -3.56 -15.02
N ARG A 33 -16.25 -2.80 -15.59
CA ARG A 33 -16.21 -1.33 -15.58
C ARG A 33 -16.11 -0.73 -14.18
N ARG A 34 -16.68 -1.38 -13.17
CA ARG A 34 -16.57 -0.91 -11.77
C ARG A 34 -15.17 -1.14 -11.22
N ILE A 35 -14.54 -2.25 -11.59
CA ILE A 35 -13.17 -2.59 -11.18
C ILE A 35 -12.17 -1.64 -11.86
N GLU A 36 -12.34 -1.35 -13.16
CA GLU A 36 -11.54 -0.34 -13.88
C GLU A 36 -11.61 1.03 -13.22
N LEU A 37 -12.79 1.50 -12.82
CA LEU A 37 -12.93 2.78 -12.12
C LEU A 37 -12.15 2.83 -10.79
N ILE A 38 -12.11 1.71 -10.06
CA ILE A 38 -11.37 1.61 -8.79
C ILE A 38 -9.85 1.56 -9.06
N GLN A 39 -9.44 0.87 -10.11
CA GLN A 39 -8.05 0.80 -10.57
C GLN A 39 -7.55 2.16 -11.05
N GLU A 40 -8.33 2.86 -11.87
CA GLU A 40 -8.06 4.23 -12.35
C GLU A 40 -7.98 5.21 -11.18
N PHE A 41 -8.91 5.11 -10.23
CA PHE A 41 -8.87 5.90 -9.00
C PHE A 41 -7.58 5.64 -8.20
N ARG A 42 -7.18 4.37 -8.04
CA ARG A 42 -5.95 3.99 -7.35
C ARG A 42 -4.70 4.47 -8.10
N ARG A 43 -4.68 4.39 -9.43
CA ARG A 43 -3.57 4.87 -10.26
C ARG A 43 -3.42 6.39 -10.18
N THR A 44 -4.53 7.10 -10.05
CA THR A 44 -4.52 8.57 -10.04
C THR A 44 -4.33 9.16 -8.64
N HIS A 45 -4.91 8.54 -7.60
CA HIS A 45 -4.95 9.10 -6.24
C HIS A 45 -4.29 8.22 -5.17
N GLY A 46 -4.05 6.94 -5.47
CA GLY A 46 -3.49 5.99 -4.49
C GLY A 46 -2.13 6.42 -3.98
N ASP A 47 -1.26 6.89 -4.88
CA ASP A 47 0.09 7.32 -4.52
C ASP A 47 0.06 8.53 -3.58
N THR A 48 -0.77 9.54 -3.87
CA THR A 48 -0.93 10.74 -3.04
C THR A 48 -1.46 10.44 -1.64
N TYR A 49 -2.47 9.58 -1.51
CA TYR A 49 -3.04 9.23 -0.21
C TYR A 49 -2.11 8.35 0.62
N VAL A 50 -1.47 7.36 0.00
CA VAL A 50 -0.49 6.49 0.67
C VAL A 50 0.72 7.31 1.11
N THR A 51 1.24 8.16 0.24
CA THR A 51 2.32 9.11 0.55
C THR A 51 1.93 10.04 1.71
N GLY A 52 0.70 10.57 1.71
CA GLY A 52 0.22 11.42 2.80
C GLY A 52 0.16 10.68 4.15
N LEU A 53 -0.33 9.44 4.17
CA LEU A 53 -0.35 8.59 5.36
C LEU A 53 1.06 8.19 5.82
N GLU A 54 1.96 7.93 4.88
CA GLU A 54 3.36 7.64 5.15
C GLU A 54 4.04 8.82 5.84
N ILE A 55 3.86 10.04 5.31
CA ILE A 55 4.38 11.27 5.93
C ILE A 55 3.80 11.48 7.33
N LEU A 56 2.48 11.32 7.51
CA LEU A 56 1.84 11.44 8.83
C LEU A 56 2.41 10.43 9.83
N THR A 57 2.60 9.18 9.38
CA THR A 57 3.18 8.12 10.21
C THR A 57 4.63 8.43 10.56
N ALA A 58 5.43 8.89 9.60
CA ALA A 58 6.81 9.30 9.82
C ALA A 58 6.91 10.45 10.84
N ILE A 59 6.02 11.45 10.75
CA ILE A 59 5.93 12.53 11.73
C ILE A 59 5.58 11.99 13.11
N ALA A 60 4.56 11.15 13.21
CA ALA A 60 4.14 10.56 14.48
C ALA A 60 5.27 9.77 15.15
N LEU A 61 6.00 8.97 14.37
CA LEU A 61 7.16 8.22 14.84
C LEU A 61 8.30 9.15 15.27
N ALA A 62 8.61 10.20 14.50
CA ALA A 62 9.66 11.15 14.83
C ALA A 62 9.36 11.90 16.14
N VAL A 63 8.10 12.35 16.31
CA VAL A 63 7.64 13.02 17.54
C VAL A 63 7.69 12.06 18.73
N GLY A 64 7.16 10.84 18.57
CA GLY A 64 7.17 9.83 19.63
C GLY A 64 8.59 9.46 20.07
N TYR A 65 9.51 9.32 19.12
CA TYR A 65 10.91 9.06 19.41
C TYR A 65 11.59 10.24 20.10
N GLY A 66 11.40 11.47 19.60
CA GLY A 66 11.95 12.67 20.23
C GLY A 66 11.45 12.86 21.67
N TRP A 67 10.16 12.58 21.90
CA TRP A 67 9.59 12.57 23.24
C TRP A 67 10.21 11.50 24.15
N TRP A 68 10.37 10.28 23.64
CA TRP A 68 11.04 9.20 24.37
C TRP A 68 12.49 9.56 24.73
N VAL A 69 13.24 10.14 23.80
CA VAL A 69 14.61 10.63 24.04
C VAL A 69 14.63 11.70 25.13
N LEU A 70 13.70 12.65 25.09
CA LEU A 70 13.56 13.67 26.14
C LEU A 70 13.34 13.02 27.50
N LEU A 71 12.40 12.07 27.61
CA LEU A 71 12.13 11.33 28.84
C LEU A 71 13.33 10.50 29.31
N TYR A 72 14.08 9.89 28.39
CA TYR A 72 15.27 9.12 28.73
C TYR A 72 16.31 10.00 29.44
N PHE A 73 16.57 11.20 28.90
CA PHE A 73 17.56 12.11 29.48
C PHE A 73 17.05 12.91 30.69
N THR A 74 15.76 13.26 30.73
CA THR A 74 15.19 14.08 31.82
C THR A 74 14.58 13.25 32.95
N GLY A 75 14.03 12.08 32.64
CA GLY A 75 13.46 11.13 33.61
C GLY A 75 14.51 10.36 34.41
N GLY A 76 15.71 10.16 33.85
CA GLY A 76 16.86 9.61 34.59
C GLY A 76 17.38 10.51 35.73
N GLY A 77 16.97 11.78 35.78
CA GLY A 77 17.32 12.71 36.86
C GLY A 77 16.39 12.68 38.08
N VAL A 78 15.27 11.94 38.02
CA VAL A 78 14.29 11.83 39.13
C VAL A 78 14.49 10.56 39.96
N SER A 79 15.52 9.76 39.64
CA SER A 79 15.86 8.55 40.41
C SER A 79 17.37 8.46 40.62
N LEU A 80 17.89 9.32 41.49
CA LEU A 80 19.13 9.15 42.25
C LEU A 80 18.94 9.74 43.64
#